data_AF-A0A2N6MGQ4-F1
#
_entry.id   AF-A0A2N6MGQ4-F1
#
_cell.length_a   1.000
_cell.length_b   1.000
_cell.length_c   1.000
_cell.angle_alpha   90.00
_cell.angle_beta   90.00
_cell.angle_gamma   90.00
#
_symmetry.space_group_name_H-M   'P 1'
#
loop_
_entity.id
_entity.type
_entity.pdbx_description
1 polymer ?
#
loop_
_entity_poly.entity_id
_entity_poly.type
_entity_poly.pdbx_seq_one_letter_code
_entity_poly.pdbx_strand_id
1 'polypeptide(L)'
;MSFKKNSNYLYKNMLKAKQKLSTGIAAPALVVMGWLGISFLPGTSAIAVSTGDYRACASRLLKAGITADAAASACARALRPRDLSSCVAEIEDETEIAAVDALSTCIRAWRPEDVGACVVGISKNTETGNQVLDKQLLNRTILSNCGLSLLPRRYAQCVVGLRLQIENLAPTQAINTCIDASNYVSGYSPTFIPANRTDNTIFQPSFQTQPIPNNQNPQ
;
A
#
# COMPACT_ATOMS: atom_id res chain seq x y z
N MET A 1 -42.98 2.84 7.64
CA MET A 1 -41.82 2.22 8.32
C MET A 1 -40.61 3.10 8.08
N SER A 2 -39.98 3.56 9.16
CA SER A 2 -38.98 4.64 9.16
C SER A 2 -37.58 4.06 8.90
N PHE A 3 -36.96 4.44 7.79
CA PHE A 3 -35.59 4.01 7.45
C PHE A 3 -34.56 4.83 8.24
N LYS A 4 -34.01 4.20 9.29
CA LYS A 4 -32.93 4.75 10.11
C LYS A 4 -31.61 4.69 9.32
N LYS A 5 -31.22 5.83 8.73
CA LYS A 5 -30.00 5.99 7.94
C LYS A 5 -28.82 6.27 8.87
N ASN A 6 -28.05 5.24 9.25
CA ASN A 6 -26.76 5.41 9.92
C ASN A 6 -25.63 5.29 8.88
N SER A 7 -25.27 6.41 8.26
CA SER A 7 -24.08 6.53 7.43
C SER A 7 -23.02 7.29 8.23
N ASN A 8 -22.10 6.56 8.87
CA ASN A 8 -20.97 7.11 9.64
C ASN A 8 -19.63 6.97 8.88
N TYR A 9 -19.64 7.12 7.54
CA TYR A 9 -18.44 6.99 6.70
C TYR A 9 -17.96 8.30 6.06
N LEU A 10 -18.44 9.48 6.50
CA LEU A 10 -17.99 10.77 5.96
C LEU A 10 -17.89 11.90 7.00
N TYR A 11 -17.10 11.72 8.07
CA TYR A 11 -16.57 12.88 8.80
C TYR A 11 -15.33 12.55 9.65
N LYS A 12 -14.20 12.28 9.00
CA LYS A 12 -12.88 12.32 9.66
C LYS A 12 -11.88 13.02 8.75
N ASN A 13 -12.11 14.30 8.52
CA ASN A 13 -11.12 15.26 8.03
C ASN A 13 -11.74 16.64 8.20
N MET A 14 -11.55 17.29 9.36
CA MET A 14 -11.62 18.75 9.58
C MET A 14 -11.76 18.99 11.10
N LEU A 15 -10.65 19.05 11.85
CA LEU A 15 -10.53 19.85 13.08
C LEU A 15 -9.15 19.69 13.74
N LYS A 16 -8.08 20.14 13.07
CA LYS A 16 -6.87 20.61 13.76
C LYS A 16 -6.29 21.82 13.03
N ALA A 17 -7.06 22.89 13.02
CA ALA A 17 -6.55 24.24 12.84
C ALA A 17 -7.08 25.08 14.01
N LYS A 18 -6.35 25.08 15.13
CA LYS A 18 -6.44 26.16 16.11
C LYS A 18 -5.05 26.75 16.29
N GLN A 19 -4.88 27.85 15.58
CA GLN A 19 -3.89 28.88 15.81
C GLN A 19 -3.81 29.19 17.31
N LYS A 20 -2.61 29.15 17.87
CA LYS A 20 -2.26 29.99 19.02
C LYS A 20 -1.15 30.93 18.56
N LEU A 21 -1.59 31.98 17.87
CA LEU A 21 -0.85 33.22 17.75
C LEU A 21 -1.07 33.96 19.08
N SER A 22 -0.10 33.86 19.99
CA SER A 22 -0.03 34.76 21.15
C SER A 22 1.22 35.59 20.98
N THR A 23 1.00 36.76 20.39
CA THR A 23 1.87 37.93 20.40
C THR A 23 2.22 38.30 21.83
N GLY A 24 3.51 38.18 22.17
CA GLY A 24 4.13 38.88 23.29
C GLY A 24 5.30 39.68 22.73
N ILE A 25 5.06 40.93 22.36
CA ILE A 25 6.12 41.88 22.01
C ILE A 25 6.74 42.32 23.32
N ALA A 26 7.93 41.81 23.63
CA ALA A 26 8.86 42.40 24.58
C ALA A 26 10.11 42.74 23.80
N ALA A 27 10.29 44.03 23.52
CA ALA A 27 11.49 44.58 22.93
C ALA A 27 12.57 44.74 24.02
N PRO A 28 13.78 44.20 23.82
CA PRO A 28 14.97 44.78 24.41
C PRO A 28 15.71 45.62 23.36
N ALA A 29 16.15 46.79 23.81
CA ALA A 29 16.86 47.79 23.04
C ALA A 29 18.06 47.22 22.25
N LEU A 30 18.18 47.64 20.98
CA LEU A 30 19.34 47.39 20.15
C LEU A 30 20.48 48.33 20.57
N VAL A 31 21.51 47.79 21.20
CA VAL A 31 22.83 48.44 21.27
C VAL A 31 23.59 48.02 20.01
N VAL A 32 23.77 48.96 19.09
CA VAL A 32 24.62 48.83 17.91
C VAL A 32 26.08 49.00 18.34
N MET A 33 26.86 47.92 18.32
CA MET A 33 28.33 47.95 18.31
C MET A 33 28.84 46.61 17.74
N GLY A 34 29.62 46.67 16.65
CA GLY A 34 30.49 45.56 16.22
C GLY A 34 30.14 44.90 14.89
N TRP A 35 30.49 45.54 13.77
CA TRP A 35 30.84 44.82 12.55
C TRP A 35 32.30 44.37 12.67
N LEU A 36 32.55 43.06 12.67
CA LEU A 36 33.77 42.41 12.14
C LEU A 36 33.67 40.89 12.32
N GLY A 37 33.69 40.15 11.20
CA GLY A 37 34.04 38.73 11.17
C GLY A 37 32.89 37.74 10.95
N ILE A 38 32.18 37.83 9.82
CA ILE A 38 31.39 36.67 9.34
C ILE A 38 32.37 35.69 8.69
N SER A 39 32.85 34.73 9.47
CA SER A 39 33.51 33.54 8.92
C SER A 39 32.47 32.77 8.10
N PHE A 40 32.71 32.65 6.79
CA PHE A 40 31.97 31.76 5.90
C PHE A 40 32.23 30.31 6.32
N LEU A 41 31.47 29.80 7.29
CA LEU A 41 31.37 28.37 7.54
C LEU A 41 30.59 27.78 6.35
N PRO A 42 31.15 26.81 5.59
CA PRO A 42 30.38 26.09 4.60
C PRO A 42 29.22 25.40 5.31
N GLY A 43 28.00 25.86 5.04
CA GLY A 43 26.79 25.31 5.64
C GLY A 43 26.65 23.85 5.24
N THR A 44 26.94 22.92 6.16
CA THR A 44 26.52 21.54 6.01
C THR A 44 25.00 21.54 6.06
N SER A 45 24.36 21.31 4.92
CA SER A 45 22.93 21.06 4.86
C SER A 45 22.65 19.79 5.68
N ALA A 46 22.13 19.97 6.89
CA ALA A 46 21.60 18.85 7.66
C ALA A 46 20.40 18.29 6.89
N ILE A 47 20.55 17.08 6.32
CA ILE A 47 19.41 16.34 5.80
C ILE A 47 18.53 16.03 7.00
N ALA A 48 17.36 16.67 7.07
CA ALA A 48 16.36 16.33 8.07
C ALA A 48 15.85 14.91 7.78
N VAL A 49 16.41 13.90 8.47
CA VAL A 49 15.94 12.52 8.37
C VAL A 49 14.63 12.41 9.14
N SER A 50 13.52 12.30 8.42
CA SER A 50 12.23 11.98 9.03
C SER A 50 12.20 10.50 9.43
N THR A 51 12.32 10.22 10.72
CA THR A 51 12.22 8.87 11.29
C THR A 51 10.77 8.50 11.66
N GLY A 52 9.83 9.44 11.49
CA GLY A 52 8.45 9.31 11.94
C GLY A 52 7.74 8.08 11.37
N ASP A 53 7.91 7.82 10.07
CA ASP A 53 7.23 6.71 9.40
C ASP A 53 7.77 5.34 9.81
N TYR A 54 9.10 5.20 9.94
CA TYR A 54 9.72 3.97 10.40
C TYR A 54 9.41 3.68 11.87
N ARG A 55 9.44 4.72 12.73
CA ARG A 55 9.06 4.58 14.14
C ARG A 55 7.60 4.21 14.29
N ALA A 56 6.71 4.86 13.53
CA ALA A 56 5.29 4.51 13.50
C ALA A 56 5.09 3.08 13.03
N CYS A 57 5.78 2.67 11.96
CA CYS A 57 5.73 1.32 11.43
C CYS A 57 6.11 0.26 12.47
N ALA A 58 7.32 0.36 13.02
CA ALA A 58 7.83 -0.61 13.97
C ALA A 58 6.96 -0.67 15.23
N SER A 59 6.56 0.49 15.77
CA SER A 59 5.73 0.53 16.98
C SER A 59 4.35 -0.11 16.79
N ARG A 60 3.76 -0.01 15.60
CA ARG A 60 2.47 -0.65 15.29
C ARG A 60 2.62 -2.15 15.09
N LEU A 61 3.63 -2.60 14.34
CA LEU A 61 3.87 -4.03 14.14
C LEU A 61 4.20 -4.74 15.47
N LEU A 62 4.99 -4.12 16.35
CA LEU A 62 5.28 -4.67 17.69
C LEU A 62 4.02 -4.79 18.55
N LYS A 63 3.09 -3.82 18.45
CA LYS A 63 1.80 -3.88 19.16
C LYS A 63 0.90 -5.00 18.63
N ALA A 64 0.97 -5.29 17.34
CA ALA A 64 0.31 -6.40 16.65
C ALA A 64 1.00 -7.76 16.90
N GLY A 65 1.89 -7.87 17.89
CA GLY A 65 2.58 -9.11 18.25
C GLY A 65 3.65 -9.57 17.25
N ILE A 66 4.01 -8.77 16.25
CA ILE A 66 5.13 -9.07 15.34
C ILE A 66 6.45 -8.94 16.11
N THR A 67 7.36 -9.90 15.91
CA THR A 67 8.68 -9.88 16.56
C THR A 67 9.52 -8.67 16.13
N ALA A 68 10.46 -8.24 16.98
CA ALA A 68 11.30 -7.09 16.71
C ALA A 68 12.11 -7.24 15.41
N ASP A 69 12.68 -8.42 15.15
CA ASP A 69 13.46 -8.69 13.93
C ASP A 69 12.57 -8.67 12.67
N ALA A 70 11.39 -9.28 12.73
CA ALA A 70 10.45 -9.27 11.62
C ALA A 70 9.96 -7.84 11.34
N ALA A 71 9.60 -7.08 12.38
CA ALA A 71 9.16 -5.70 12.26
C ALA A 71 10.27 -4.79 11.69
N ALA A 72 11.50 -4.92 12.18
CA ALA A 72 12.65 -4.17 11.68
C ALA A 72 12.90 -4.47 10.20
N SER A 73 12.97 -5.76 9.83
CA SER A 73 13.18 -6.18 8.44
C SER A 73 12.04 -5.74 7.52
N ALA A 74 10.79 -5.73 8.01
CA ALA A 74 9.63 -5.38 7.23
C ALA A 74 9.54 -3.88 6.97
N CYS A 75 9.67 -3.07 8.02
CA CYS A 75 9.66 -1.63 7.91
C CYS A 75 10.84 -1.11 7.07
N ALA A 76 12.03 -1.73 7.18
CA ALA A 76 13.21 -1.35 6.39
C ALA A 76 13.06 -1.66 4.89
N ARG A 77 12.33 -2.73 4.53
CA ARG A 77 12.08 -3.11 3.12
C ARG A 77 10.89 -2.39 2.50
N ALA A 78 10.04 -1.75 3.31
CA ALA A 78 8.82 -1.12 2.84
C ALA A 78 9.10 0.20 2.12
N LEU A 79 8.58 0.34 0.90
CA LEU A 79 8.57 1.63 0.20
C LEU A 79 7.72 2.68 0.94
N ARG A 80 6.68 2.23 1.65
CA ARG A 80 5.77 3.06 2.45
C ARG A 80 5.57 2.45 3.84
N PRO A 81 6.49 2.67 4.80
CA PRO A 81 6.46 1.99 6.10
C PRO A 81 5.18 2.24 6.90
N ARG A 82 4.68 3.48 6.89
CA ARG A 82 3.45 3.85 7.61
C ARG A 82 2.24 3.09 7.06
N ASP A 83 2.12 2.99 5.75
CA ASP A 83 1.02 2.31 5.08
C ASP A 83 1.10 0.80 5.29
N LEU A 84 2.31 0.21 5.24
CA LEU A 84 2.55 -1.19 5.57
C LEU A 84 1.97 -1.53 6.95
N SER A 85 2.36 -0.78 7.98
CA SER A 85 1.89 -1.04 9.34
C SER A 85 0.39 -0.78 9.53
N SER A 86 -0.19 0.12 8.73
CA SER A 86 -1.62 0.38 8.74
C SER A 86 -2.39 -0.77 8.09
N CYS A 87 -1.90 -1.30 6.97
CA CYS A 87 -2.47 -2.50 6.32
C CYS A 87 -2.55 -3.69 7.27
N VAL A 88 -1.46 -3.97 8.00
CA VAL A 88 -1.42 -5.10 8.95
C VAL A 88 -2.37 -4.88 10.12
N ALA A 89 -2.30 -3.71 10.76
CA ALA A 89 -3.16 -3.40 11.90
C ALA A 89 -4.65 -3.38 11.52
N GLU A 90 -4.99 -2.82 10.36
CA GLU A 90 -6.39 -2.77 9.90
C GLU A 90 -6.95 -4.18 9.62
N ILE A 91 -6.13 -5.08 9.05
CA ILE A 91 -6.56 -6.47 8.83
C ILE A 91 -6.73 -7.20 10.17
N GLU A 92 -5.77 -7.08 11.09
CA GLU A 92 -5.84 -7.73 12.41
C GLU A 92 -7.03 -7.21 13.25
N ASP A 93 -7.25 -5.90 13.27
CA ASP A 93 -8.28 -5.27 14.10
C ASP A 93 -9.71 -5.57 13.60
N GLU A 94 -9.88 -5.77 12.30
CA GLU A 94 -11.20 -5.80 11.65
C GLU A 94 -11.57 -7.16 11.02
N THR A 95 -10.71 -8.18 11.16
CA THR A 95 -10.93 -9.54 10.66
C THR A 95 -10.33 -10.59 11.61
N GLU A 96 -10.62 -11.87 11.38
CA GLU A 96 -9.97 -12.98 12.12
C GLU A 96 -8.61 -13.41 11.54
N ILE A 97 -7.97 -12.56 10.73
CA ILE A 97 -6.66 -12.84 10.12
C ILE A 97 -5.56 -12.37 11.06
N ALA A 98 -4.65 -13.28 11.43
CA ALA A 98 -3.52 -12.95 12.29
C ALA A 98 -2.58 -11.92 11.62
N ALA A 99 -2.02 -11.01 12.43
CA ALA A 99 -1.09 -9.98 11.95
C ALA A 99 0.11 -10.54 11.17
N VAL A 100 0.63 -11.70 11.57
CA VAL A 100 1.75 -12.38 10.89
C VAL A 100 1.37 -12.79 9.46
N ASP A 101 0.16 -13.33 9.28
CA ASP A 101 -0.34 -13.73 7.97
C ASP A 101 -0.57 -12.50 7.08
N ALA A 102 -1.17 -11.44 7.64
CA ALA A 102 -1.39 -10.17 6.97
C ALA A 102 -0.08 -9.49 6.54
N LEU A 103 0.95 -9.50 7.40
CA LEU A 103 2.26 -8.89 7.15
C LEU A 103 2.91 -9.44 5.88
N SER A 104 2.81 -10.75 5.66
CA SER A 104 3.37 -11.40 4.47
C SER A 104 2.78 -10.82 3.17
N THR A 105 1.51 -10.45 3.17
CA THR A 105 0.83 -9.86 2.01
C THR A 105 1.10 -8.37 1.91
N CYS A 106 0.93 -7.62 3.00
CA CYS A 106 1.10 -6.18 3.02
C CYS A 106 2.52 -5.73 2.63
N ILE A 107 3.56 -6.48 3.01
CA ILE A 107 4.96 -6.11 2.70
C ILE A 107 5.29 -6.20 1.20
N ARG A 108 4.59 -7.07 0.47
CA ARG A 108 4.78 -7.23 -0.99
C ARG A 108 3.93 -6.25 -1.79
N ALA A 109 2.95 -5.61 -1.14
CA ALA A 109 2.00 -4.74 -1.81
C ALA A 109 2.62 -3.38 -2.14
N TRP A 110 2.45 -2.93 -3.40
CA TRP A 110 2.87 -1.59 -3.81
C TRP A 110 2.00 -0.48 -3.18
N ARG A 111 0.75 -0.82 -2.84
CA ARG A 111 -0.22 0.03 -2.13
C ARG A 111 -0.81 -0.72 -0.93
N PRO A 112 -0.08 -0.79 0.20
CA PRO A 112 -0.53 -1.58 1.35
C PRO A 112 -1.92 -1.18 1.85
N GLU A 113 -2.22 0.12 1.92
CA GLU A 113 -3.54 0.61 2.38
C GLU A 113 -4.71 0.10 1.49
N ASP A 114 -4.52 0.03 0.17
CA ASP A 114 -5.55 -0.47 -0.74
C ASP A 114 -5.76 -1.98 -0.56
N VAL A 115 -4.68 -2.72 -0.28
CA VAL A 115 -4.75 -4.16 0.03
C VAL A 115 -5.46 -4.39 1.36
N GLY A 116 -5.15 -3.61 2.40
CA GLY A 116 -5.86 -3.66 3.69
C GLY A 116 -7.37 -3.47 3.53
N ALA A 117 -7.76 -2.38 2.86
CA ALA A 117 -9.16 -2.09 2.57
C ALA A 117 -9.84 -3.20 1.74
N CYS A 118 -9.11 -3.82 0.81
CA CYS A 118 -9.61 -4.95 0.02
C CYS A 118 -9.90 -6.17 0.90
N VAL A 119 -8.93 -6.57 1.73
CA VAL A 119 -9.04 -7.76 2.59
C VAL A 119 -10.16 -7.58 3.61
N VAL A 120 -10.20 -6.45 4.30
CA VAL A 120 -11.24 -6.14 5.30
C VAL A 120 -12.63 -6.09 4.66
N GLY A 121 -12.75 -5.44 3.50
CA GLY A 121 -14.02 -5.32 2.78
C GLY A 121 -14.59 -6.68 2.39
N ILE A 122 -13.75 -7.57 1.84
CA ILE A 122 -14.20 -8.92 1.46
C ILE A 122 -14.48 -9.76 2.70
N SER A 123 -13.57 -9.81 3.67
CA SER A 123 -13.70 -10.67 4.86
C SER A 123 -14.98 -10.38 5.64
N LYS A 124 -15.27 -9.11 5.94
CA LYS A 124 -16.51 -8.72 6.64
C LYS A 124 -17.77 -9.12 5.88
N ASN A 125 -17.72 -9.10 4.56
CA ASN A 125 -18.87 -9.48 3.75
C ASN A 125 -19.03 -11.01 3.68
N THR A 126 -17.94 -11.78 3.71
CA THR A 126 -17.95 -13.25 3.57
C THR A 126 -18.16 -14.00 4.88
N GLU A 127 -17.84 -13.41 6.02
CA GLU A 127 -18.01 -14.02 7.35
C GLU A 127 -19.47 -14.24 7.76
N THR A 128 -20.42 -13.50 7.19
CA THR A 128 -21.84 -13.56 7.60
C THR A 128 -22.62 -14.74 6.98
N GLY A 129 -22.03 -15.50 6.06
CA GLY A 129 -22.72 -16.58 5.35
C GLY A 129 -22.39 -17.99 5.85
N ASN A 130 -23.40 -18.83 6.04
CA ASN A 130 -23.27 -20.27 6.38
C ASN A 130 -22.62 -21.13 5.27
N GLN A 131 -21.98 -20.51 4.26
CA GLN A 131 -21.44 -21.15 3.06
C GLN A 131 -19.90 -21.29 3.09
N VAL A 132 -19.25 -21.01 4.21
CA VAL A 132 -17.79 -21.11 4.36
C VAL A 132 -17.44 -22.45 5.01
N LEU A 133 -17.00 -23.42 4.20
CA LEU A 133 -16.59 -24.74 4.69
C LEU A 133 -15.20 -24.71 5.36
N ASP A 134 -14.30 -23.86 4.87
CA ASP A 134 -12.96 -23.66 5.42
C ASP A 134 -12.62 -22.16 5.45
N LYS A 135 -12.73 -21.56 6.65
CA LYS A 135 -12.45 -20.13 6.87
C LYS A 135 -10.98 -19.79 6.67
N GLN A 136 -10.06 -20.68 7.04
CA GLN A 136 -8.63 -20.41 6.90
C GLN A 136 -8.21 -20.41 5.43
N LEU A 137 -8.75 -21.34 4.62
CA LEU A 137 -8.52 -21.34 3.18
C LEU A 137 -9.11 -20.09 2.52
N LEU A 138 -10.29 -19.66 2.94
CA LEU A 138 -10.91 -18.42 2.44
C LEU A 138 -10.04 -17.21 2.76
N ASN A 139 -9.57 -17.05 4.00
CA ASN A 139 -8.70 -15.96 4.43
C ASN A 139 -7.40 -15.90 3.60
N ARG A 140 -6.74 -17.04 3.39
CA ARG A 140 -5.55 -17.12 2.52
C ARG A 140 -5.85 -16.72 1.08
N THR A 141 -7.02 -17.12 0.56
CA THR A 141 -7.45 -16.78 -0.80
C THR A 141 -7.68 -15.28 -0.94
N ILE A 142 -8.35 -14.67 0.04
CA ILE A 142 -8.60 -13.21 0.08
C ILE A 142 -7.27 -12.46 0.12
N LEU A 143 -6.35 -12.83 1.02
CA LEU A 143 -5.02 -12.23 1.13
C LEU A 143 -4.25 -12.30 -0.19
N SER A 144 -4.19 -13.49 -0.81
CA SER A 144 -3.51 -13.70 -2.08
C SER A 144 -4.10 -12.83 -3.19
N ASN A 145 -5.42 -12.85 -3.38
CA ASN A 145 -6.06 -12.13 -4.47
C ASN A 145 -6.01 -10.61 -4.30
N CYS A 146 -6.22 -10.10 -3.08
CA CYS A 146 -6.05 -8.68 -2.80
C CYS A 146 -4.60 -8.23 -2.99
N GLY A 147 -3.62 -9.04 -2.60
CA GLY A 147 -2.20 -8.74 -2.77
C GLY A 147 -1.73 -8.78 -4.23
N LEU A 148 -2.32 -9.64 -5.07
CA LEU A 148 -1.99 -9.77 -6.49
C LEU A 148 -2.79 -8.82 -7.39
N SER A 149 -3.93 -8.31 -6.93
CA SER A 149 -4.77 -7.41 -7.73
C SER A 149 -4.04 -6.09 -8.01
N LEU A 150 -4.11 -5.65 -9.27
CA LEU A 150 -3.62 -4.33 -9.69
C LEU A 150 -4.47 -3.18 -9.12
N LEU A 151 -5.73 -3.45 -8.80
CA LEU A 151 -6.69 -2.49 -8.27
C LEU A 151 -7.47 -3.11 -7.09
N PRO A 152 -6.82 -3.32 -5.92
CA PRO A 152 -7.41 -4.07 -4.81
C PRO A 152 -8.78 -3.54 -4.37
N ARG A 153 -8.96 -2.21 -4.32
CA ARG A 153 -10.26 -1.60 -3.98
C ARG A 153 -11.36 -1.95 -4.98
N ARG A 154 -11.06 -1.93 -6.28
CA ARG A 154 -12.05 -2.25 -7.33
C ARG A 154 -12.40 -3.73 -7.32
N TYR A 155 -11.41 -4.59 -7.04
CA TYR A 155 -11.64 -6.02 -6.84
C TYR A 155 -12.59 -6.28 -5.66
N ALA A 156 -12.33 -5.67 -4.50
CA ALA A 156 -13.24 -5.80 -3.35
C ALA A 156 -14.63 -5.24 -3.62
N GLN A 157 -14.75 -4.09 -4.31
CA GLN A 157 -16.04 -3.53 -4.73
C GLN A 157 -16.83 -4.50 -5.61
N CYS A 158 -16.16 -5.20 -6.54
CA CYS A 158 -16.80 -6.23 -7.35
C CYS A 158 -17.33 -7.37 -6.47
N VAL A 159 -16.48 -7.95 -5.61
CA VAL A 159 -16.85 -9.11 -4.79
C VAL A 159 -18.00 -8.76 -3.84
N VAL A 160 -17.86 -7.65 -3.10
CA VAL A 160 -18.87 -7.19 -2.14
C VAL A 160 -20.15 -6.78 -2.87
N GLY A 161 -20.04 -6.06 -3.99
CA GLY A 161 -21.19 -5.60 -4.77
C GLY A 161 -22.02 -6.75 -5.33
N LEU A 162 -21.39 -7.77 -5.92
CA LEU A 162 -22.10 -8.95 -6.42
C LEU A 162 -22.80 -9.71 -5.31
N ARG A 163 -22.15 -9.90 -4.16
CA ARG A 163 -22.73 -10.65 -3.03
C ARG A 163 -23.85 -9.90 -2.30
N LEU A 164 -23.85 -8.57 -2.35
CA LEU A 164 -24.96 -7.77 -1.82
C LEU A 164 -26.21 -7.84 -2.71
N GLN A 165 -26.06 -8.10 -4.00
CA GLN A 165 -27.18 -8.07 -4.96
C GLN A 165 -27.69 -9.46 -5.35
N ILE A 166 -26.82 -10.47 -5.39
CA ILE A 166 -27.16 -11.83 -5.80
C ILE A 166 -27.31 -12.71 -4.56
N GLU A 167 -28.55 -13.11 -4.28
CA GLU A 167 -28.86 -14.00 -3.18
C GLU A 167 -28.14 -15.35 -3.32
N ASN A 168 -27.65 -15.89 -2.20
CA ASN A 168 -26.96 -17.18 -2.13
C ASN A 168 -25.69 -17.31 -3.00
N LEU A 169 -25.11 -16.20 -3.46
CA LEU A 169 -23.82 -16.22 -4.15
C LEU A 169 -22.69 -16.58 -3.17
N ALA A 170 -22.10 -17.75 -3.38
CA ALA A 170 -21.01 -18.25 -2.55
C ALA A 170 -19.80 -17.30 -2.56
N PRO A 171 -19.13 -17.07 -1.42
CA PRO A 171 -17.92 -16.24 -1.32
C PRO A 171 -16.87 -16.56 -2.37
N THR A 172 -16.54 -17.85 -2.53
CA THR A 172 -15.53 -18.32 -3.47
C THR A 172 -15.92 -18.07 -4.92
N GLN A 173 -17.21 -18.20 -5.24
CA GLN A 173 -17.72 -17.90 -6.58
C GLN A 173 -17.55 -16.42 -6.92
N ALA A 174 -17.93 -15.51 -6.02
CA ALA A 174 -17.77 -14.07 -6.23
C ALA A 174 -16.29 -13.66 -6.36
N ILE A 175 -15.44 -14.19 -5.48
CA ILE A 175 -13.98 -13.99 -5.50
C ILE A 175 -13.38 -14.39 -6.85
N ASN A 176 -13.78 -15.54 -7.38
CA ASN A 176 -13.31 -16.05 -8.66
C ASN A 176 -13.87 -15.25 -9.84
N THR A 177 -15.16 -14.92 -9.86
CA THR A 177 -15.74 -14.10 -10.94
C THR A 177 -15.09 -12.72 -11.04
N CYS A 178 -14.74 -12.11 -9.91
CA CYS A 178 -14.15 -10.78 -9.89
C CYS A 178 -12.64 -10.76 -10.20
N ILE A 179 -11.93 -11.89 -10.10
CA ILE A 179 -10.50 -11.93 -10.43
C ILE A 179 -10.29 -11.80 -11.93
N ASP A 180 -11.19 -12.38 -12.73
CA ASP A 180 -11.18 -12.29 -14.20
C ASP A 180 -11.32 -10.83 -14.67
N ALA A 181 -12.12 -10.03 -13.95
CA ALA A 181 -12.28 -8.62 -14.22
C ALA A 181 -11.05 -7.76 -13.85
N SER A 182 -10.20 -8.22 -12.91
CA SER A 182 -9.00 -7.50 -12.48
C SER A 182 -7.86 -7.57 -13.51
N ASN A 183 -7.87 -8.56 -14.40
CA ASN A 183 -6.85 -8.73 -15.44
C ASN A 183 -7.13 -7.92 -16.72
N TYR A 184 -8.31 -7.29 -16.83
CA TYR A 184 -8.67 -6.55 -18.03
C TYR A 184 -8.10 -5.13 -17.98
N VAL A 185 -6.95 -4.93 -18.63
CA VAL A 185 -6.52 -3.59 -19.07
C VAL A 185 -7.48 -3.17 -20.19
N SER A 186 -8.62 -2.58 -19.82
CA SER A 186 -9.54 -1.99 -20.78
C SER A 186 -8.84 -0.83 -21.48
N GLY A 187 -8.37 -1.04 -22.71
CA GLY A 187 -7.83 0.04 -23.56
C GLY A 187 -6.47 -0.23 -24.21
N TYR A 188 -5.84 -1.39 -24.01
CA TYR A 188 -4.66 -1.79 -24.77
C TYR A 188 -4.98 -3.00 -25.67
N SER A 189 -5.83 -2.78 -26.67
CA SER A 189 -5.54 -3.40 -27.97
C SER A 189 -4.43 -2.55 -28.59
N PRO A 190 -3.19 -3.03 -28.77
CA PRO A 190 -2.25 -2.29 -29.59
C PRO A 190 -2.84 -2.19 -31.00
N THR A 191 -3.41 -1.05 -31.36
CA THR A 191 -3.83 -0.70 -32.73
C THR A 191 -2.63 -0.25 -33.58
N PHE A 192 -1.41 -0.64 -33.20
CA PHE A 192 -0.27 -0.51 -34.08
C PHE A 192 -0.20 -1.73 -35.00
N ILE A 193 -1.08 -1.77 -36.00
CA ILE A 193 -0.81 -2.49 -37.24
C ILE A 193 0.00 -1.51 -38.09
N PRO A 194 1.33 -1.64 -38.20
CA PRO A 194 2.06 -0.88 -39.20
C PRO A 194 1.51 -1.28 -40.56
N ALA A 195 0.97 -0.31 -41.31
CA ALA A 195 0.34 -0.51 -42.61
C ALA A 195 1.34 -0.83 -43.74
N ASN A 196 2.39 -1.61 -43.44
CA ASN A 196 3.29 -2.16 -44.44
C ASN A 196 4.12 -3.32 -43.87
N ARG A 197 3.49 -4.47 -43.63
CA ARG A 197 4.24 -5.72 -43.43
C ARG A 197 3.84 -6.72 -44.51
N THR A 198 4.58 -6.67 -45.61
CA THR A 198 4.76 -7.82 -46.47
C THR A 198 5.42 -8.97 -45.68
N ASP A 199 5.07 -10.15 -46.12
CA ASP A 199 4.90 -11.37 -45.34
C ASP A 199 6.22 -12.11 -45.13
N ASN A 200 7.04 -11.74 -44.13
CA ASN A 200 8.18 -12.53 -43.60
C ASN A 200 9.14 -11.72 -42.73
N THR A 201 8.91 -11.64 -41.40
CA THR A 201 10.04 -11.55 -40.45
C THR A 201 9.64 -12.04 -39.07
N ILE A 202 10.25 -13.15 -38.66
CA ILE A 202 10.23 -13.65 -37.27
C ILE A 202 10.97 -12.62 -36.41
N PHE A 203 10.29 -11.95 -35.49
CA PHE A 203 10.95 -11.16 -34.45
C PHE A 203 11.49 -12.10 -33.38
N GLN A 204 12.79 -12.39 -33.46
CA GLN A 204 13.54 -13.04 -32.41
C GLN A 204 14.31 -11.95 -31.67
N PRO A 205 13.98 -11.63 -30.39
CA PRO A 205 14.73 -10.62 -29.65
C PRO A 205 16.16 -11.15 -29.41
N SER A 206 17.14 -10.54 -30.07
CA SER A 206 18.55 -10.79 -29.77
C SER A 206 18.93 -10.00 -28.53
N PHE A 207 19.10 -10.69 -27.41
CA PHE A 207 19.85 -10.12 -26.29
C PHE A 207 21.32 -10.02 -26.71
N GLN A 208 21.78 -8.81 -26.99
CA GLN A 208 23.21 -8.52 -27.17
C GLN A 208 23.89 -8.65 -25.79
N THR A 209 24.38 -9.83 -25.44
CA THR A 209 25.33 -9.99 -24.34
C THR A 209 26.67 -9.45 -24.80
N GLN A 210 26.98 -8.22 -24.39
CA GLN A 210 28.30 -7.64 -24.57
C GLN A 210 29.32 -8.43 -23.73
N PRO A 211 30.37 -9.03 -24.31
CA PRO A 211 31.34 -9.80 -23.53
C PRO A 211 32.17 -8.89 -22.62
N ILE A 212 32.44 -9.38 -21.41
CA ILE A 212 33.32 -8.75 -20.42
C ILE A 212 34.75 -8.71 -21.01
N PRO A 213 35.44 -7.55 -21.02
CA PRO A 213 36.82 -7.49 -21.51
C PRO A 213 37.74 -8.33 -20.62
N ASN A 214 38.34 -9.38 -21.19
CA ASN A 214 39.38 -10.17 -20.53
C ASN A 214 40.69 -9.38 -20.63
N ASN A 215 41.11 -8.74 -19.54
CA ASN A 215 42.43 -8.12 -19.47
C ASN A 215 43.45 -9.16 -19.00
N GLN A 216 43.91 -10.01 -19.92
CA GLN A 216 45.09 -10.83 -19.72
C GLN A 216 46.27 -10.18 -20.41
N ASN A 217 47.16 -9.64 -19.58
CA ASN A 217 48.46 -9.11 -19.96
C ASN A 217 49.49 -10.25 -19.80
N PRO A 218 50.14 -10.75 -20.86
CA PRO A 218 51.31 -11.59 -20.73
C PRO A 218 52.57 -10.73 -20.57
N GLN A 219 53.51 -11.23 -19.77
CA GLN A 219 54.83 -10.66 -19.52
C GLN A 219 55.67 -10.47 -20.80
#